data_AF-A0AAW6BEU1-F1
#
_entry.id   AF-A0AAW6BEU1-F1
#
_cell.length_a   1.000
_cell.length_b   1.000
_cell.length_c   1.000
_cell.angle_alpha   90.00
_cell.angle_beta   90.00
_cell.angle_gamma   90.00
#
_symmetry.space_group_name_H-M   'P 1'
#
loop_
_entity.id
_entity.type
_entity.pdbx_description
1 polymer ?
#
loop_
_entity_poly.entity_id
_entity_poly.type
_entity_poly.pdbx_seq_one_letter_code
_entity_poly.pdbx_strand_id
1 'polypeptide(L)' 'MPGATLADETDKTLALLDAIIHADDTTTVGEIRPLVEALDAVRFNRPKVNSQLSRLNLDSPELEPIVIGLWPIG' A
#
# COMPACT_ATOMS: atom_id res chain seq x y z
N MET A 1 -3.47 4.01 3.09
CA MET A 1 -3.63 2.95 4.11
C MET A 1 -2.44 3.01 5.04
N PRO A 2 -2.63 3.04 6.37
CA PRO A 2 -1.55 2.68 7.29
C PRO A 2 -0.96 1.32 6.89
N GLY A 3 0.30 1.02 7.21
CA GLY A 3 0.88 -0.31 6.99
C GLY A 3 1.15 -0.76 5.54
N ALA A 4 1.12 0.14 4.56
CA ALA A 4 1.47 -0.19 3.18
C ALA A 4 2.93 -0.68 3.03
N THR A 5 3.11 -1.83 2.41
CA THR A 5 4.39 -2.50 2.11
C THR A 5 4.82 -2.30 0.65
N LEU A 6 6.05 -2.70 0.32
CA LEU A 6 6.50 -2.76 -1.09
C LEU A 6 5.68 -3.74 -1.94
N ALA A 7 5.13 -4.80 -1.32
CA ALA A 7 4.23 -5.71 -1.99
C ALA A 7 2.91 -4.99 -2.34
N ASP A 8 2.37 -4.18 -1.44
CA ASP A 8 1.16 -3.39 -1.70
C ASP A 8 1.37 -2.38 -2.85
N GLU A 9 2.54 -1.74 -2.94
CA GLU A 9 2.86 -0.86 -4.08
C GLU A 9 2.88 -1.62 -5.40
N THR A 10 3.49 -2.80 -5.40
CA THR A 10 3.58 -3.66 -6.59
C THR A 10 2.19 -4.12 -7.01
N ASP A 11 1.39 -4.62 -6.08
CA ASP A 11 0.04 -5.13 -6.34
C ASP A 11 -0.90 -4.02 -6.86
N LYS A 12 -0.87 -2.82 -6.26
CA LYS A 12 -1.67 -1.68 -6.76
C LYS A 12 -1.20 -1.18 -8.11
N THR A 13 0.11 -1.25 -8.38
CA THR A 13 0.66 -0.90 -9.70
C THR A 13 0.22 -1.90 -10.77
N LEU A 14 0.30 -3.21 -10.46
CA LEU A 14 -0.14 -4.27 -11.37
C LEU A 14 -1.64 -4.19 -11.63
N ALA A 15 -2.47 -3.98 -10.59
CA ALA A 15 -3.91 -3.83 -10.74
C ALA A 15 -4.28 -2.62 -11.63
N LEU A 16 -3.58 -1.49 -11.49
CA LEU A 16 -3.79 -0.33 -12.36
C LEU A 16 -3.38 -0.62 -13.81
N LEU A 17 -2.24 -1.28 -14.03
CA LEU A 17 -1.79 -1.64 -15.39
C LEU A 17 -2.72 -2.66 -16.05
N ASP A 18 -3.17 -3.66 -15.30
CA ASP A 18 -4.12 -4.67 -15.77
C ASP A 18 -5.44 -4.02 -16.20
N ALA A 19 -5.96 -3.09 -15.41
CA ALA A 19 -7.15 -2.33 -15.75
C ALA A 19 -6.96 -1.44 -17.00
N ILE A 20 -5.77 -0.88 -17.22
CA ILE A 20 -5.46 -0.10 -18.43
C ILE A 20 -5.34 -1.01 -19.66
N ILE A 21 -4.70 -2.18 -19.53
CA ILE A 21 -4.50 -3.13 -20.64
C ILE A 21 -5.83 -3.71 -21.11
N HIS A 22 -6.76 -3.95 -20.18
CA HIS A 22 -8.08 -4.49 -20.47
C HIS A 22 -9.16 -3.42 -20.65
N ALA A 23 -8.80 -2.12 -20.64
CA ALA A 23 -9.76 -1.05 -20.86
C ALA A 23 -10.31 -1.09 -22.30
N ASP A 24 -11.62 -0.90 -22.41
CA ASP A 24 -12.36 -0.81 -23.67
C ASP A 24 -13.25 0.45 -23.71
N ASP A 25 -14.04 0.59 -24.77
CA ASP A 25 -14.93 1.74 -24.98
C ASP A 25 -16.03 1.89 -23.91
N THR A 26 -16.26 0.86 -23.08
CA THR A 26 -17.20 0.89 -21.97
C THR A 26 -16.54 1.24 -20.64
N THR A 27 -15.21 1.18 -20.58
CA THR A 27 -14.44 1.46 -19.37
C THR A 27 -14.54 2.94 -19.00
N THR A 28 -14.99 3.20 -17.79
CA THR A 28 -15.24 4.54 -17.29
C THR A 28 -14.08 5.08 -16.45
N VAL A 29 -13.96 6.41 -16.42
CA VAL A 29 -13.03 7.09 -15.49
C VAL A 29 -13.35 6.74 -14.03
N GLY A 30 -14.61 6.42 -13.70
CA GLY A 30 -15.03 6.00 -12.37
C GLY A 30 -14.44 4.66 -11.94
N GLU A 31 -14.11 3.77 -12.88
CA GLU A 31 -13.50 2.46 -12.60
C GLU A 31 -11.98 2.56 -12.43
N ILE A 32 -11.31 3.45 -13.18
CA ILE A 32 -9.85 3.62 -13.11
C ILE A 32 -9.41 4.50 -11.93
N ARG A 33 -10.18 5.55 -11.60
CA ARG A 33 -9.81 6.53 -10.57
C ARG A 33 -9.55 5.93 -9.19
N PRO A 34 -10.36 4.97 -8.68
CA PRO A 34 -10.09 4.33 -7.39
C PRO A 34 -8.75 3.57 -7.36
N LEU A 35 -8.30 3.01 -8.49
CA LEU A 35 -7.02 2.30 -8.57
C LEU A 35 -5.84 3.28 -8.46
N VAL A 36 -5.95 4.44 -9.12
CA VAL A 36 -4.97 5.53 -9.03
C VAL A 36 -4.89 6.07 -7.60
N GLU A 37 -6.04 6.33 -6.98
CA GLU A 37 -6.11 6.81 -5.59
C GLU A 37 -5.54 5.79 -4.60
N ALA A 38 -5.80 4.50 -4.81
CA ALA A 38 -5.24 3.43 -3.99
C ALA A 38 -3.70 3.37 -4.10
N LEU A 39 -3.16 3.44 -5.33
CA LEU A 39 -1.72 3.47 -5.55
C LEU A 39 -1.07 4.70 -4.92
N ASP A 40 -1.67 5.88 -5.08
CA ASP A 40 -1.17 7.12 -4.49
C ASP A 40 -1.17 7.06 -2.96
N ALA A 41 -2.24 6.55 -2.35
CA ALA A 41 -2.33 6.37 -0.92
C ALA A 41 -1.25 5.42 -0.37
N VAL A 42 -0.89 4.36 -1.10
CA VAL A 42 0.20 3.45 -0.71
C VAL A 42 1.54 4.19 -0.80
N ARG A 43 1.83 4.85 -1.92
CA ARG A 43 3.08 5.60 -2.14
C ARG A 43 3.28 6.75 -1.14
N PHE A 44 2.20 7.45 -0.80
CA PHE A 44 2.20 8.53 0.17
C PHE A 44 2.58 8.05 1.58
N ASN A 45 2.17 6.84 1.96
CA ASN A 45 2.45 6.30 3.29
C ASN A 45 3.83 5.63 3.41
N ARG A 46 4.44 5.21 2.29
CA ARG A 46 5.75 4.52 2.29
C ARG A 46 6.85 5.24 3.09
N PRO A 47 7.08 6.57 2.96
CA PRO A 47 8.14 7.24 3.72
C PRO A 47 7.92 7.18 5.24
N LYS A 48 6.67 7.31 5.69
CA LYS A 48 6.30 7.23 7.11
C LYS A 48 6.52 5.82 7.65
N VAL A 49 6.10 4.80 6.90
CA VAL A 49 6.31 3.39 7.25
C VAL A 49 7.80 3.07 7.33
N ASN A 50 8.59 3.45 6.30
CA ASN A 50 10.03 3.21 6.28
C ASN A 50 10.75 3.92 7.45
N SER A 51 10.33 5.13 7.81
CA SER A 51 10.84 5.85 8.97
C SER A 51 10.49 5.17 10.31
N GLN A 52 9.31 4.55 10.41
CA GLN A 52 8.94 3.78 11.59
C GLN A 52 9.74 2.47 11.66
N LEU A 53 9.87 1.75 10.54
CA LEU A 53 10.63 0.50 10.46
C LEU A 53 12.11 0.71 10.75
N SER A 54 12.72 1.79 10.26
CA SER A 54 14.14 2.09 10.52
C SER A 54 14.46 2.39 11.98
N ARG A 55 13.43 2.69 12.80
CA ARG A 55 13.53 2.90 14.24
C ARG A 55 13.37 1.61 15.04
N LEU A 56 12.95 0.52 14.40
CA LEU A 56 12.86 -0.79 15.03
C LEU A 56 14.22 -1.47 14.93
N ASN A 57 14.74 -1.98 16.06
CA ASN A 57 15.89 -2.87 16.03
C ASN A 57 15.45 -4.25 15.54
N LEU A 58 15.49 -4.50 14.23
CA LEU A 58 14.96 -5.74 13.61
C LEU A 58 15.64 -7.02 14.11
N ASP A 59 16.80 -6.91 14.76
CA ASP A 59 17.50 -8.02 15.41
C ASP A 59 17.02 -8.28 16.85
N SER A 60 16.08 -7.47 17.35
CA SER A 60 15.48 -7.64 18.68
C SER A 60 14.34 -8.66 18.66
N PRO A 61 14.40 -9.74 19.46
CA PRO A 61 13.36 -10.77 19.50
C PRO A 61 12.00 -10.28 20.04
N GLU A 62 11.93 -9.05 20.58
CA GLU A 62 10.70 -8.46 21.11
C GLU A 62 9.78 -7.83 20.05
N LEU A 63 10.18 -7.80 18.76
CA LEU A 63 9.42 -7.10 17.72
C LEU A 63 8.27 -7.90 17.08
N GLU A 64 8.24 -9.23 17.25
CA GLU A 64 7.17 -10.05 16.66
C GLU A 64 5.73 -9.67 17.10
N PRO A 65 5.47 -9.17 18.33
CA PRO A 65 4.12 -8.75 18.71
C PRO A 65 3.78 -7.29 18.38
N ILE A 66 4.76 -6.38 18.27
CA ILE A 66 4.52 -4.93 18.15
C ILE A 66 4.10 -4.54 16.72
N VAL A 67 4.59 -5.27 15.71
CA VAL A 67 4.23 -5.03 14.31
C VAL A 67 2.74 -5.32 14.03
N ILE A 68 2.11 -6.19 14.82
CA ILE A 68 0.68 -6.52 14.72
C ILE A 68 -0.21 -5.55 15.54
N GLY A 69 0.31 -4.98 16.64
CA GLY A 69 -0.45 -4.16 17.59
C GLY A 69 -0.59 -2.66 17.27
N LEU A 70 0.10 -2.13 16.26
CA LEU A 70 0.08 -0.69 15.91
C LEU A 70 -1.00 -0.30 14.88
N TRP A 71 -1.88 -1.22 14.47
CA TRP A 71 -3.07 -0.89 13.69
C TRP A 71 -4.21 -0.47 14.63
N PRO A 72 -4.70 0.78 14.61
CA PRO A 72 -5.99 1.06 15.23
C PRO A 72 -7.05 0.42 14.33
N ILE A 73 -7.71 -0.61 14.84
CA ILE A 73 -9.02 -1.01 14.33
C ILE A 73 -9.97 0.14 14.69
N GLY A 74 -10.29 0.98 13.72
CA GLY A 74 -11.17 2.14 13.83
C GLY A 74 -11.59 2.60 12.44
#